data_AF-A0A2S8J083-F1
#
_entry.id   AF-A0A2S8J083-F1
#
_cell.length_a   1.000
_cell.length_b   1.000
_cell.length_c   1.000
_cell.angle_alpha   90.00
_cell.angle_beta   90.00
_cell.angle_gamma   90.00
#
_symmetry.space_group_name_H-M   'P 1'
#
loop_
_entity.id
_entity.type
_entity.pdbx_description
1 polymer ?
#
loop_
_entity_poly.entity_id
_entity_poly.type
_entity_poly.pdbx_seq_one_letter_code
_entity_poly.pdbx_strand_id
1 'polypeptide(L)' 'MLSSKPVYMRLMPDERHALEELSAFLNRSTSSVARLIYLEGVERYRAQVTGSATQPHSSSFARR' A
#
# COMPACT_ATOMS: atom_id res chain seq x y z
N MET A 1 17.11 -11.34 3.47
CA MET A 1 17.07 -10.69 4.80
C MET A 1 16.21 -9.44 4.74
N LEU A 2 15.52 -9.07 5.82
CA LEU A 2 14.76 -7.81 5.89
C LEU A 2 15.73 -6.63 6.09
N SER A 3 15.35 -5.45 5.59
CA SER A 3 16.08 -4.21 5.87
C SER A 3 16.13 -3.93 7.37
N SER A 4 17.26 -3.46 7.88
CA SER A 4 17.43 -3.05 9.29
C SER A 4 16.71 -1.74 9.61
N LYS A 5 16.45 -0.90 8.61
CA LYS A 5 15.70 0.35 8.77
C LYS A 5 14.22 0.07 8.51
N PRO A 6 13.34 0.19 9.52
CA PRO A 6 11.90 0.00 9.33
C PRO A 6 11.30 1.19 8.57
N VAL A 7 10.18 0.94 7.88
CA VAL A 7 9.30 1.99 7.37
C VAL A 7 8.19 2.19 8.39
N TYR A 8 8.13 3.38 8.99
CA TYR A 8 7.04 3.74 9.89
C TYR A 8 5.80 4.12 9.07
N MET A 9 4.67 3.48 9.37
CA MET A 9 3.38 3.79 8.76
C MET A 9 2.51 4.53 9.77
N ARG A 10 1.84 5.59 9.31
CA ARG A 10 0.81 6.29 10.08
C ARG A 10 -0.52 5.69 9.69
N LEU A 11 -1.21 5.09 10.64
CA LEU A 11 -2.53 4.51 10.47
C LEU A 11 -3.56 5.36 11.22
N MET A 12 -4.74 5.48 10.66
CA MET A 12 -5.91 5.95 11.41
C MET A 12 -6.26 4.93 12.51
N PRO A 13 -6.98 5.36 13.58
CA PRO A 13 -7.30 4.46 14.69
C PRO A 13 -8.07 3.19 14.28
N ASP A 14 -8.99 3.31 13.33
CA ASP A 14 -9.77 2.21 12.76
C ASP A 14 -8.90 1.27 11.90
N GLU A 15 -8.02 1.81 11.06
CA GLU A 15 -7.05 1.02 10.28
C GLU A 15 -6.12 0.23 11.21
N ARG A 16 -5.69 0.86 12.31
CA ARG A 16 -4.86 0.22 13.34
C ARG A 16 -5.62 -0.91 14.05
N HIS A 17 -6.87 -0.66 14.43
CA HIS A 17 -7.72 -1.65 15.09
C HIS A 17 -7.95 -2.88 14.20
N ALA A 18 -8.33 -2.66 12.93
CA ALA A 18 -8.54 -3.73 11.97
C ALA A 18 -7.28 -4.60 11.77
N LEU A 19 -6.10 -3.96 11.72
CA LEU A 19 -4.83 -4.66 11.64
C LEU A 19 -4.55 -5.52 12.89
N GLU A 20 -4.87 -5.02 14.08
CA GLU A 20 -4.69 -5.74 15.35
C GLU A 20 -5.65 -6.93 15.46
N GLU A 21 -6.92 -6.75 15.13
CA GLU A 21 -7.92 -7.82 15.08
C GLU A 21 -7.50 -8.93 14.11
N LEU A 22 -7.07 -8.56 12.90
CA LEU A 22 -6.61 -9.53 11.91
C LEU A 22 -5.34 -10.26 12.38
N SER A 23 -4.45 -9.56 13.08
CA SER A 23 -3.23 -10.16 13.65
C SER A 23 -3.57 -11.20 14.72
N ALA A 24 -4.53 -10.89 15.60
CA ALA A 24 -5.04 -11.81 16.59
C ALA A 24 -5.72 -13.02 15.94
N PHE A 25 -6.59 -12.79 14.95
CA PHE A 25 -7.28 -13.85 14.20
C PHE A 25 -6.32 -14.81 13.50
N LEU A 26 -5.26 -14.29 12.88
CA LEU A 26 -4.26 -15.08 12.16
C LEU A 26 -3.16 -15.68 13.07
N ASN A 27 -3.18 -15.36 14.37
CA ASN A 27 -2.13 -15.72 15.34
C ASN A 27 -0.71 -15.34 14.85
N ARG A 28 -0.55 -14.09 14.41
CA ARG A 28 0.71 -13.54 13.88
C ARG A 28 1.00 -12.17 14.47
N SER A 29 2.26 -11.75 14.43
CA SER A 29 2.62 -10.39 14.85
C SER A 29 2.02 -9.34 13.90
N THR A 30 1.67 -8.18 14.46
CA THR A 30 1.16 -7.03 13.71
C THR A 30 2.07 -6.60 12.57
N SER A 31 3.39 -6.64 12.78
CA SER A 31 4.38 -6.30 11.75
C SER A 31 4.41 -7.32 10.60
N SER A 32 4.19 -8.59 10.89
CA SER A 32 4.12 -9.65 9.88
C SER A 32 2.87 -9.50 9.03
N VAL A 33 1.70 -9.27 9.66
CA VAL A 33 0.43 -9.06 8.96
C VAL A 33 0.46 -7.77 8.14
N ALA A 34 0.98 -6.67 8.69
CA ALA A 34 1.14 -5.42 7.95
C ALA A 34 1.99 -5.60 6.68
N ARG A 35 3.07 -6.39 6.78
CA ARG A 35 3.90 -6.70 5.61
C ARG A 35 3.16 -7.53 4.56
N LEU A 36 2.34 -8.50 4.97
CA LEU A 36 1.54 -9.30 4.03
C LEU A 36 0.54 -8.43 3.26
N ILE A 37 -0.19 -7.57 3.99
CA ILE A 37 -1.13 -6.61 3.38
C ILE A 37 -0.40 -5.67 2.43
N TYR A 38 0.74 -5.12 2.85
CA TYR A 38 1.55 -4.24 2.00
C TYR A 38 1.96 -4.94 0.69
N LEU A 39 2.43 -6.18 0.75
CA LEU A 39 2.84 -6.93 -0.45
C LEU A 39 1.65 -7.21 -1.38
N GLU A 40 0.50 -7.57 -0.84
CA GLU A 40 -0.72 -7.76 -1.62
C GLU A 40 -1.17 -6.47 -2.32
N GLY A 41 -1.11 -5.33 -1.61
CA GLY A 41 -1.44 -4.01 -2.14
C GLY A 41 -0.46 -3.52 -3.20
N VAL A 42 0.84 -3.77 -3.02
CA VAL A 42 1.89 -3.32 -3.97
C VAL A 42 1.68 -3.89 -5.36
N GLU A 43 1.35 -5.18 -5.48
CA GLU A 43 1.13 -5.80 -6.80
C GLU A 43 -0.06 -5.15 -7.52
N ARG A 44 -1.16 -4.91 -6.80
CA ARG A 44 -2.33 -4.20 -7.33
C ARG A 44 -2.01 -2.76 -7.73
N TYR A 45 -1.27 -2.05 -6.88
CA TYR A 45 -0.86 -0.67 -7.14
C TYR A 45 0.05 -0.56 -8.37
N ARG A 46 1.03 -1.48 -8.51
CA ARG A 46 1.90 -1.55 -9.69
C ARG A 46 1.12 -1.74 -10.97
N ALA A 47 0.13 -2.64 -10.97
CA ALA A 47 -0.74 -2.87 -12.11
C ALA A 47 -1.53 -1.60 -12.50
N GLN A 48 -2.07 -0.87 -11.51
CA GLN A 48 -2.78 0.39 -11.76
C GLN A 48 -1.86 1.45 -12.37
N VAL A 49 -0.72 1.74 -11.73
CA VAL A 49 0.21 2.80 -12.19
C VAL A 49 0.79 2.49 -13.56
N THR A 50 1.16 1.23 -13.82
CA THR A 50 1.73 0.83 -15.11
C THR A 50 0.66 0.77 -16.20
N GLY A 51 -0.57 0.36 -15.87
CA GLY A 51 -1.70 0.39 -16.81
C GLY A 51 -2.11 1.81 -17.21
N SER A 52 -2.07 2.76 -16.27
CA SER A 52 -2.37 4.18 -16.51
C SER A 52 -1.30 4.94 -17.30
N ALA A 53 -0.06 4.43 -17.36
CA ALA A 53 1.00 5.03 -18.17
C ALA A 53 0.74 4.97 -19.70
N THR A 54 -0.27 4.21 -20.14
CA THR A 54 -0.68 4.11 -21.55
C THR A 54 -1.72 5.18 -21.96
N GLN A 55 -2.11 6.11 -21.07
CA GLN A 55 -2.96 7.22 -21.49
C GLN A 55 -2.11 8.34 -22.11
N PRO A 56 -2.29 8.67 -23.41
CA PRO A 56 -1.67 9.85 -23.98
C PRO A 56 -2.24 11.06 -23.26
N HIS A 57 -1.38 11.78 -22.55
CA HIS A 57 -1.74 13.03 -21.91
C HIS A 57 -2.13 13.99 -23.02
N SER A 58 -3.43 14.22 -23.22
CA SER A 58 -3.94 15.21 -24.14
C SER A 58 -3.60 16.58 -23.59
N SER A 59 -2.46 17.13 -24.03
CA SER A 59 -2.02 18.48 -23.70
C SER A 59 -2.77 19.50 -24.55
N SER A 60 -4.03 19.78 -24.19
CA SER A 60 -4.70 20.97 -24.69
C SER A 60 -4.13 22.20 -23.99
N PHE A 61 -3.04 22.73 -24.53
CA PHE A 61 -2.55 24.05 -24.16
C PHE A 61 -3.44 25.11 -24.83
N ALA A 62 -4.39 25.65 -24.08
CA ALA A 62 -5.11 26.86 -24.47
C ALA A 62 -4.15 28.05 -24.31
N ARG A 63 -3.60 28.52 -25.44
CA ARG A 63 -2.77 29.71 -25.57
C ARG A 63 -3.66 30.95 -25.44
N ARG A 64 -3.33 31.89 -24.54
CA ARG A 64 -3.85 33.25 -24.56
C ARG A 64 -2.73 34.23 -24.26
#